data_AF-A0A7X6L534-F1
#
_entry.id   AF-A0A7X6L534-F1
#
_cell.length_a   1.000
_cell.length_b   1.000
_cell.length_c   1.000
_cell.angle_alpha   90.00
_cell.angle_beta   90.00
_cell.angle_gamma   90.00
#
_symmetry.space_group_name_H-M   'P 1'
#
loop_
_entity.id
_entity.type
_entity.pdbx_description
1 polymer ?
#
loop_
_entity_poly.entity_id
_entity_poly.type
_entity_poly.pdbx_seq_one_letter_code
_entity_poly.pdbx_strand_id
1 'polypeptide(L)'
;MAASQSRAATTTPARVADEPFQEHAVDDECVLSGAEISALAEVSLGDGHDTKTKRDDGSYGRSCTYYLTAGGILSFTASIKVMRPQQGSVTEATIARLKSPTTRELPGIGRSVLIEAKADYPQAWVLTDRFVVRVFLVGSNLSAPPTDQRWAVAARLVVAKLPA
;
A
#
# COMPACT_ATOMS: atom_id res chain seq x y z
N MET A 1 22.45 -56.60 12.44
CA MET A 1 21.66 -55.96 11.36
C MET A 1 21.03 -54.70 11.97
N ALA A 2 21.55 -53.52 11.60
CA ALA A 2 21.12 -52.25 12.19
C ALA A 2 19.93 -51.70 11.40
N ALA A 3 18.83 -51.43 12.10
CA ALA A 3 17.63 -50.82 11.53
C ALA A 3 17.90 -49.35 11.19
N SER A 4 17.80 -48.99 9.91
CA SER A 4 17.85 -47.61 9.44
C SER A 4 16.57 -46.89 9.85
N GLN A 5 16.69 -45.90 10.73
CA GLN A 5 15.60 -44.99 11.06
C GLN A 5 15.46 -43.97 9.93
N SER A 6 14.40 -44.10 9.13
CA SER A 6 13.97 -43.05 8.20
C SER A 6 13.60 -41.80 9.00
N ARG A 7 14.42 -40.76 8.89
CA ARG A 7 14.06 -39.41 9.35
C ARG A 7 12.84 -38.95 8.58
N ALA A 8 11.72 -38.79 9.28
CA ALA A 8 10.60 -38.02 8.79
C ALA A 8 11.12 -36.63 8.43
N ALA A 9 11.03 -36.27 7.15
CA ALA A 9 11.26 -34.92 6.70
C ALA A 9 10.13 -34.06 7.28
N THR A 10 10.43 -33.31 8.33
CA THR A 10 9.57 -32.23 8.81
C THR A 10 9.42 -31.25 7.67
N THR A 11 8.33 -31.37 6.92
CA THR A 11 7.94 -30.36 5.94
C THR A 11 7.60 -29.13 6.77
N THR A 12 8.54 -28.19 6.82
CA THR A 12 8.26 -26.84 7.30
C THR A 12 7.00 -26.39 6.57
N PRO A 13 5.96 -25.91 7.27
CA PRO A 13 4.82 -25.31 6.59
C PRO A 13 5.39 -24.24 5.66
N ALA A 14 5.11 -24.36 4.37
CA ALA A 14 5.45 -23.33 3.42
C ALA A 14 4.99 -22.00 4.02
N ARG A 15 5.94 -21.09 4.19
CA ARG A 15 5.71 -19.68 4.51
C ARG A 15 4.48 -19.25 3.71
N VAL A 16 3.47 -18.72 4.40
CA VAL A 16 2.18 -18.29 3.85
C VAL A 16 2.36 -17.79 2.43
N ALA A 17 1.75 -18.49 1.47
CA ALA A 17 1.78 -18.14 0.06
C ALA A 17 1.60 -16.63 -0.11
N ASP A 18 2.47 -16.08 -0.94
CA ASP A 18 2.65 -14.67 -1.30
C ASP A 18 1.37 -13.83 -1.24
N GLU A 19 1.51 -12.56 -0.85
CA GLU A 19 0.42 -11.59 -1.03
C GLU A 19 -0.22 -11.77 -2.41
N PRO A 20 -1.57 -11.80 -2.53
CA PRO A 20 -2.28 -12.20 -3.75
C PRO A 20 -2.18 -11.15 -4.86
N PHE A 21 -1.21 -10.27 -4.76
CA PHE A 21 -1.01 -9.10 -5.58
C PHE A 21 0.34 -9.18 -6.27
N GLN A 22 0.33 -8.84 -7.56
CA GLN A 22 1.54 -8.53 -8.28
C GLN A 22 1.88 -7.05 -8.09
N GLU A 23 3.11 -6.80 -7.65
CA GLU A 23 3.69 -5.47 -7.57
C GLU A 23 4.19 -4.98 -8.93
N HIS A 24 4.56 -3.70 -9.02
CA HIS A 24 5.00 -3.08 -10.27
C HIS A 24 3.88 -3.10 -11.32
N ALA A 25 2.65 -2.88 -10.88
CA ALA A 25 1.48 -2.99 -11.73
C ALA A 25 1.39 -1.85 -12.76
N VAL A 26 2.18 -0.79 -12.58
CA VAL A 26 2.27 0.39 -13.44
C VAL A 26 3.73 0.83 -13.60
N ASP A 27 3.99 1.62 -14.65
CA ASP A 27 5.31 2.15 -14.95
C ASP A 27 5.72 3.31 -14.03
N ASP A 28 4.76 4.01 -13.42
CA ASP A 28 4.98 5.11 -12.49
C ASP A 28 4.02 4.96 -11.30
N GLU A 29 4.55 4.75 -10.09
CA GLU A 29 3.73 4.60 -8.89
C GLU A 29 3.41 5.95 -8.22
N CYS A 30 3.97 7.07 -8.71
CA CYS A 30 3.71 8.43 -8.24
C CYS A 30 2.39 8.99 -8.78
N VAL A 31 1.31 8.24 -8.54
CA VAL A 31 -0.04 8.59 -8.95
C VAL A 31 -0.59 9.84 -8.24
N LEU A 32 0.07 10.36 -7.20
CA LEU A 32 -0.23 11.65 -6.60
C LEU A 32 1.01 12.56 -6.70
N SER A 33 0.78 13.85 -6.94
CA SER A 33 1.81 14.88 -6.84
C SER A 33 2.14 15.19 -5.37
N GLY A 34 3.26 15.88 -5.14
CA GLY A 34 3.63 16.39 -3.82
C GLY A 34 2.53 17.25 -3.19
N ALA A 35 1.88 18.10 -3.98
CA ALA A 35 0.79 18.95 -3.51
C ALA A 35 -0.45 18.14 -3.08
N GLU A 36 -0.81 17.10 -3.82
CA GLU A 36 -1.98 16.28 -3.50
C GLU A 36 -1.76 15.39 -2.28
N ILE A 37 -0.56 14.81 -2.12
CA ILE A 37 -0.22 14.07 -0.91
C ILE A 37 -0.07 15.02 0.30
N SER A 38 0.43 16.24 0.09
CA SER A 38 0.50 17.27 1.13
C SER A 38 -0.89 17.64 1.63
N ALA A 39 -1.88 17.75 0.73
CA ALA A 39 -3.26 18.02 1.11
C ALA A 39 -3.90 16.88 1.93
N LEU A 40 -3.50 15.63 1.66
CA LEU A 40 -3.89 14.49 2.49
C LEU A 40 -3.24 14.54 3.88
N ALA A 41 -1.92 14.76 3.91
CA ALA A 41 -1.09 14.65 5.11
C ALA A 41 -1.08 15.92 5.99
N GLU A 42 -1.56 17.06 5.46
CA GLU A 42 -1.53 18.38 6.11
C GLU A 42 -0.10 18.84 6.49
N VAL A 43 0.89 18.41 5.71
CA VAL A 43 2.29 18.81 5.84
C VAL A 43 2.91 19.02 4.47
N SER A 44 3.96 19.86 4.39
CA SER A 44 4.60 20.18 3.11
C SER A 44 5.54 19.07 2.64
N LEU A 45 5.07 18.28 1.68
CA LEU A 45 5.83 17.21 1.03
C LEU A 45 6.34 17.67 -0.33
N GLY A 46 7.56 17.24 -0.68
CA GLY A 46 8.04 17.34 -2.05
C GLY A 46 7.29 16.40 -2.99
N ASP A 47 7.55 16.53 -4.29
CA ASP A 47 7.06 15.54 -5.26
C ASP A 47 7.62 14.15 -4.95
N GLY A 48 6.82 13.16 -5.32
CA GLY A 48 7.16 11.76 -5.09
C GLY A 48 8.28 11.29 -5.99
N HIS A 49 9.02 10.30 -5.51
CA HIS A 49 10.03 9.61 -6.30
C HIS A 49 9.79 8.11 -6.28
N ASP A 50 9.79 7.51 -7.47
CA ASP A 50 9.72 6.06 -7.61
C ASP A 50 10.98 5.42 -7.02
N THR A 51 10.78 4.51 -6.08
CA THR A 51 11.84 3.80 -5.36
C THR A 51 11.76 2.30 -5.62
N LYS A 52 12.92 1.65 -5.52
CA LYS A 52 13.03 0.19 -5.57
C LYS A 52 13.64 -0.30 -4.26
N THR A 53 12.95 -1.19 -3.56
CA THR A 53 13.45 -1.80 -2.32
C THR A 53 13.80 -3.25 -2.61
N LYS A 54 15.08 -3.61 -2.48
CA LYS A 54 15.51 -5.01 -2.55
C LYS A 54 15.06 -5.75 -1.30
N ARG A 55 14.48 -6.93 -1.48
CA ARG A 55 14.13 -7.86 -0.40
C ARG A 55 15.22 -8.91 -0.22
N ASP A 56 15.21 -9.58 0.94
CA ASP A 56 16.18 -10.63 1.28
C ASP A 56 16.12 -11.83 0.33
N ASP A 57 14.95 -12.09 -0.26
CA ASP A 57 14.75 -13.14 -1.27
C ASP A 57 15.26 -12.76 -2.68
N GLY A 58 15.84 -11.57 -2.82
CA GLY A 58 16.37 -11.07 -4.09
C GLY A 58 15.33 -10.41 -5.00
N SER A 59 14.04 -10.47 -4.66
CA SER A 59 13.00 -9.69 -5.32
C SER A 59 13.14 -8.20 -4.99
N TYR A 60 12.43 -7.36 -5.74
CA TYR A 60 12.33 -5.93 -5.44
C TYR A 60 10.86 -5.55 -5.33
N GLY A 61 10.56 -4.61 -4.45
CA GLY A 61 9.30 -3.87 -4.48
C GLY A 61 9.50 -2.50 -5.09
N ARG A 62 8.41 -1.92 -5.58
CA ARG A 62 8.33 -0.50 -5.95
C ARG A 62 7.31 0.22 -5.11
N SER A 63 7.58 1.50 -4.92
CA SER A 63 6.67 2.47 -4.34
C SER A 63 7.10 3.87 -4.73
N CYS A 64 6.16 4.79 -4.82
CA CYS A 64 6.47 6.20 -4.82
C CYS A 64 6.60 6.71 -3.38
N THR A 65 7.74 7.29 -3.02
CA THR A 65 8.01 7.81 -1.68
C THR A 65 8.02 9.33 -1.65
N TYR A 66 7.55 9.90 -0.54
CA TYR A 66 7.46 11.34 -0.32
C TYR A 66 8.13 11.70 0.99
N TYR A 67 8.80 12.84 0.98
CA TYR A 67 9.61 13.36 2.09
C TYR A 67 9.16 14.77 2.44
N LEU A 68 9.36 15.19 3.71
CA LEU A 68 9.13 16.58 4.09
C LEU A 68 10.09 17.49 3.32
N THR A 69 9.57 18.62 2.84
CA THR A 69 10.36 19.59 2.09
C THR A 69 11.54 20.12 2.90
N ALA A 70 11.38 20.27 4.22
CA ALA A 70 12.39 20.81 5.12
C ALA A 70 13.43 19.79 5.62
N GLY A 71 13.22 18.48 5.41
CA GLY A 71 13.96 17.43 6.12
C GLY A 71 14.79 16.46 5.26
N GLY A 72 14.70 16.56 3.92
CA GLY A 72 15.45 15.70 3.00
C GLY A 72 15.11 14.21 3.16
N ILE A 73 16.03 13.30 2.76
CA ILE A 73 15.74 11.86 2.68
C ILE A 73 15.43 11.18 4.03
N LEU A 74 15.88 11.75 5.14
CA LEU A 74 15.57 11.21 6.48
C LEU A 74 14.16 11.56 6.95
N SER A 75 13.44 12.39 6.20
CA SER A 75 12.09 12.86 6.53
C SER A 75 10.99 12.13 5.76
N PHE A 76 11.19 10.84 5.52
CA PHE A 76 10.21 9.96 4.86
C PHE A 76 8.87 10.07 5.58
N THR A 77 7.81 10.38 4.84
CA THR A 77 6.49 10.69 5.42
C THR A 77 5.34 9.97 4.74
N ALA A 78 5.44 9.66 3.46
CA ALA A 78 4.40 8.91 2.76
C ALA A 78 4.97 7.95 1.74
N SER A 79 4.22 6.88 1.46
CA SER A 79 4.49 5.96 0.36
C SER A 79 3.18 5.55 -0.31
N ILE A 80 3.21 5.48 -1.63
CA ILE A 80 2.15 4.89 -2.43
C ILE A 80 2.71 3.68 -3.16
N LYS A 81 1.99 2.58 -3.07
CA LYS A 81 2.30 1.34 -3.78
C LYS A 81 1.13 0.93 -4.66
N VAL A 82 1.38 0.70 -5.94
CA VAL A 82 0.34 0.30 -6.91
C VAL A 82 0.53 -1.17 -7.27
N MET A 83 -0.48 -1.96 -6.94
CA MET A 83 -0.47 -3.41 -7.17
C MET A 83 -1.68 -3.82 -8.01
N ARG A 84 -1.65 -5.03 -8.55
CA ARG A 84 -2.80 -5.67 -9.22
C ARG A 84 -3.02 -7.08 -8.67
N PRO A 85 -4.25 -7.62 -8.67
CA PRO A 85 -4.45 -9.03 -8.37
C PRO A 85 -3.59 -9.93 -9.28
N GLN A 86 -3.04 -11.02 -8.75
CA GLN A 86 -2.31 -11.99 -9.55
C GLN A 86 -3.20 -12.67 -10.61
N GLN A 87 -4.49 -12.77 -10.33
CA GLN A 87 -5.48 -13.38 -11.22
C GLN A 87 -6.72 -12.48 -11.32
N GLY A 88 -7.15 -12.22 -12.56
CA GLY A 88 -8.40 -11.53 -12.84
C GLY A 88 -8.48 -10.09 -12.29
N SER A 89 -9.70 -9.67 -11.98
CA SER A 89 -10.02 -8.37 -11.40
C SER A 89 -10.03 -8.42 -9.87
N VAL A 90 -10.06 -7.26 -9.22
CA VAL A 90 -10.34 -7.17 -7.78
C VAL A 90 -11.75 -7.70 -7.53
N THR A 91 -11.87 -8.60 -6.55
CA THR A 91 -13.14 -9.24 -6.16
C THR A 91 -13.56 -8.83 -4.75
N GLU A 92 -14.80 -9.14 -4.36
CA GLU A 92 -15.24 -8.99 -2.97
C GLU A 92 -14.39 -9.80 -1.98
N ALA A 93 -13.89 -10.97 -2.40
CA ALA A 93 -12.96 -11.76 -1.60
C ALA A 93 -11.61 -11.04 -1.41
N THR A 94 -11.13 -10.34 -2.44
CA THR A 94 -9.94 -9.48 -2.37
C THR A 94 -10.13 -8.35 -1.36
N ILE A 95 -11.28 -7.65 -1.43
CA ILE A 95 -11.63 -6.57 -0.51
C ILE A 95 -11.73 -7.10 0.92
N ALA A 96 -12.45 -8.21 1.12
CA ALA A 96 -12.64 -8.83 2.42
C ALA A 96 -11.32 -9.26 3.08
N ARG A 97 -10.33 -9.73 2.30
CA ARG A 97 -9.01 -10.12 2.81
C ARG A 97 -8.19 -8.93 3.33
N LEU A 98 -8.43 -7.73 2.81
CA LEU A 98 -7.75 -6.50 3.26
C LEU A 98 -8.44 -5.85 4.47
N LYS A 99 -9.68 -6.24 4.78
CA LYS A 99 -10.39 -5.74 5.96
C LYS A 99 -9.82 -6.36 7.23
N SER A 100 -9.53 -5.50 8.20
CA SER A 100 -9.31 -5.84 9.60
C SER A 100 -10.49 -5.35 10.46
N PRO A 101 -10.63 -5.80 11.73
CA PRO A 101 -11.69 -5.30 12.61
C PRO A 101 -11.68 -3.78 12.84
N THR A 102 -10.54 -3.12 12.64
CA THR A 102 -10.39 -1.67 12.78
C THR A 102 -10.50 -0.93 11.44
N THR A 103 -10.74 -1.65 10.34
CA THR A 103 -10.88 -1.08 9.01
C THR A 103 -12.22 -0.42 8.84
N ARG A 104 -12.19 0.81 8.34
CA ARG A 104 -13.34 1.64 8.03
C ARG A 104 -13.47 1.72 6.52
N GLU A 105 -14.66 1.53 5.98
CA GLU A 105 -14.87 1.60 4.53
C GLU A 105 -15.48 2.95 4.14
N LEU A 106 -14.93 3.59 3.09
CA LEU A 106 -15.56 4.72 2.43
C LEU A 106 -16.24 4.24 1.13
N PRO A 107 -17.58 4.36 1.01
CA PRO A 107 -18.29 3.93 -0.18
C PRO A 107 -18.17 4.95 -1.32
N GLY A 108 -18.44 4.49 -2.55
CA GLY A 108 -18.63 5.37 -3.73
C GLY A 108 -17.35 5.88 -4.39
N ILE A 109 -16.19 5.27 -4.12
CA ILE A 109 -14.91 5.58 -4.77
C ILE A 109 -14.28 4.27 -5.24
N GLY A 110 -14.12 4.11 -6.57
CA GLY A 110 -13.67 2.86 -7.16
C GLY A 110 -14.59 1.69 -6.79
N ARG A 111 -13.98 0.55 -6.45
CA ARG A 111 -14.68 -0.61 -5.85
C ARG A 111 -14.89 -0.42 -4.36
N SER A 112 -13.86 0.06 -3.65
CA SER A 112 -13.89 0.28 -2.21
C SER A 112 -12.68 1.10 -1.80
N VAL A 113 -12.81 1.87 -0.72
CA VAL A 113 -11.67 2.48 -0.02
C VAL A 113 -11.68 2.00 1.42
N LEU A 114 -10.60 1.36 1.86
CA LEU A 114 -10.46 0.79 3.20
C LEU A 114 -9.43 1.60 3.99
N ILE A 115 -9.84 2.23 5.09
CA ILE A 115 -8.97 3.06 5.92
C ILE A 115 -8.65 2.36 7.23
N GLU A 116 -7.37 2.34 7.58
CA GLU A 116 -6.89 2.02 8.92
C GLU A 116 -6.30 3.27 9.56
N ALA A 117 -6.99 3.81 10.55
CA ALA A 117 -6.59 5.04 11.24
C ALA A 117 -5.58 4.77 12.38
N LYS A 118 -4.56 3.95 12.13
CA LYS A 118 -3.49 3.71 13.10
C LYS A 118 -2.71 5.00 13.30
N ALA A 119 -2.50 5.43 14.54
CA ALA A 119 -1.94 6.74 14.83
C ALA A 119 -0.47 6.87 14.40
N ASP A 120 0.30 5.79 14.52
CA ASP A 120 1.69 5.67 14.07
C ASP A 120 1.80 5.57 12.55
N TYR A 121 0.86 4.88 11.91
CA TYR A 121 0.90 4.60 10.48
C TYR A 121 -0.49 4.63 9.83
N PRO A 122 -1.10 5.81 9.67
CA PRO A 122 -2.42 5.89 9.05
C PRO A 122 -2.29 5.49 7.57
N GLN A 123 -3.19 4.61 7.12
CA GLN A 123 -3.15 4.07 5.77
C GLN A 123 -4.53 3.89 5.17
N ALA A 124 -4.57 3.87 3.83
CA ALA A 124 -5.75 3.47 3.08
C ALA A 124 -5.39 2.53 1.93
N TRP A 125 -6.31 1.61 1.64
CA TRP A 125 -6.33 0.83 0.42
C TRP A 125 -7.39 1.39 -0.51
N VAL A 126 -7.00 1.83 -1.69
CA VAL A 126 -7.91 2.26 -2.76
C VAL A 126 -8.00 1.13 -3.77
N LEU A 127 -9.18 0.54 -3.90
CA LEU A 127 -9.41 -0.60 -4.76
C LEU A 127 -10.21 -0.16 -6.00
N THR A 128 -9.72 -0.54 -7.18
CA THR A 128 -10.42 -0.40 -8.47
C THR A 128 -10.71 -1.78 -9.04
N ASP A 129 -11.25 -1.89 -10.25
CA ASP A 129 -11.41 -3.18 -10.92
C ASP A 129 -10.07 -3.91 -11.16
N ARG A 130 -8.99 -3.15 -11.41
CA ARG A 130 -7.72 -3.69 -11.89
C ARG A 130 -6.58 -3.56 -10.89
N PHE A 131 -6.65 -2.55 -10.03
CA PHE A 131 -5.56 -2.17 -9.15
C PHE A 131 -6.00 -2.13 -7.68
N VAL A 132 -5.03 -2.44 -6.83
CA VAL A 132 -5.06 -2.24 -5.38
C VAL A 132 -3.93 -1.29 -5.05
N VAL A 133 -4.28 -0.08 -4.63
CA VAL A 133 -3.30 0.96 -4.27
C VAL A 133 -3.26 1.09 -2.76
N ARG A 134 -2.08 0.96 -2.17
CA ARG A 134 -1.86 1.26 -0.76
C ARG A 134 -1.26 2.65 -0.64
N VAL A 135 -1.92 3.52 0.10
CA VAL A 135 -1.40 4.82 0.52
C VAL A 135 -1.10 4.74 2.01
N PHE A 136 0.13 5.04 2.40
CA PHE A 136 0.63 4.93 3.76
C PHE A 136 1.29 6.25 4.17
N LEU A 137 1.08 6.66 5.41
CA LEU A 137 1.70 7.82 6.02
C LEU A 137 2.46 7.45 7.30
N VAL A 138 3.47 8.23 7.65
CA VAL A 138 4.19 8.17 8.93
C VAL A 138 3.56 9.18 9.89
N GLY A 139 2.80 8.68 10.86
CA GLY A 139 2.00 9.48 11.77
C GLY A 139 2.79 10.46 12.64
N SER A 140 4.03 10.12 13.02
CA SER A 140 4.90 11.02 13.80
C SER A 140 5.30 12.29 13.06
N ASN A 141 5.13 12.33 11.74
CA ASN A 141 5.41 13.50 10.91
C ASN A 141 4.14 14.30 10.62
N LEU A 142 2.97 13.87 11.10
CA LEU A 142 1.69 14.54 10.92
C LEU A 142 1.31 15.32 12.18
N SER A 143 0.59 16.43 12.03
CA SER A 143 -0.02 17.14 13.14
C SER A 143 -1.22 16.38 13.73
N ALA A 144 -1.96 15.66 12.87
CA ALA A 144 -3.06 14.78 13.21
C ALA A 144 -3.29 13.73 12.10
N PRO A 145 -3.94 12.58 12.39
CA PRO A 145 -4.34 11.64 11.34
C PRO A 145 -5.29 12.27 10.32
N PRO A 146 -5.20 11.92 9.02
CA PRO A 146 -6.11 12.49 8.02
C PRO A 146 -7.57 12.11 8.28
N THR A 147 -8.47 13.05 7.99
CA THR A 147 -9.92 12.83 8.06
C THR A 147 -10.41 12.00 6.87
N ASP A 148 -11.62 11.45 7.00
CA ASP A 148 -12.26 10.68 5.92
C ASP A 148 -12.46 11.48 4.65
N GLN A 149 -12.75 12.78 4.79
CA GLN A 149 -12.85 13.68 3.66
C GLN A 149 -11.53 13.80 2.90
N ARG A 150 -10.40 13.91 3.61
CA ARG A 150 -9.07 13.99 2.98
C ARG A 150 -8.71 12.67 2.30
N TRP A 151 -8.97 11.55 2.96
CA TRP A 151 -8.82 10.23 2.35
C TRP A 151 -9.69 10.06 1.09
N ALA A 152 -10.94 10.52 1.12
CA ALA A 152 -11.85 10.47 -0.02
C ALA A 152 -11.33 11.29 -1.21
N VAL A 153 -10.81 12.51 -0.97
CA VAL A 153 -10.23 13.35 -2.02
C VAL A 153 -9.01 12.67 -2.64
N ALA A 154 -8.07 12.21 -1.82
CA ALA A 154 -6.87 11.51 -2.29
C ALA A 154 -7.23 10.24 -3.08
N ALA A 155 -8.18 9.44 -2.58
CA ALA A 155 -8.62 8.22 -3.24
C ALA A 155 -9.25 8.48 -4.62
N ARG A 156 -10.05 9.54 -4.77
CA ARG A 156 -10.61 9.92 -6.08
C ARG A 156 -9.51 10.33 -7.07
N LEU A 157 -8.50 11.06 -6.60
CA LEU A 157 -7.35 11.43 -7.43
C LEU A 157 -6.55 10.20 -7.87
N VAL A 158 -6.31 9.24 -6.96
CA VAL A 158 -5.69 7.95 -7.29
C VAL A 158 -6.49 7.23 -8.39
N VAL A 159 -7.80 7.05 -8.21
CA VAL A 159 -8.64 6.37 -9.22
C VAL A 159 -8.60 7.07 -10.57
N ALA A 160 -8.62 8.41 -10.59
CA ALA A 160 -8.60 9.19 -11.82
C ALA A 160 -7.27 9.14 -12.58
N LYS A 161 -6.16 8.85 -11.90
CA LYS A 161 -4.80 8.87 -12.48
C LYS A 161 -4.24 7.48 -12.77
N LEU A 162 -4.87 6.43 -12.26
CA LEU A 162 -4.51 5.07 -12.63
C LEU A 162 -4.78 4.82 -14.12
N PRO A 163 -3.97 3.99 -14.79
CA PRO A 163 -4.26 3.56 -16.16
C PRO A 163 -5.63 2.88 -16.24
N ALA A 164 -6.31 3.06 -17.38
CA ALA A 164 -7.55 2.33 -17.69
C ALA A 164 -7.30 0.84 -17.81
#